data_AF-G8ZP27-F1
#
_entry.id   AF-G8ZP27-F1
#
_cell.length_a   1.000
_cell.length_b   1.000
_cell.length_c   1.000
_cell.angle_alpha   90.00
_cell.angle_beta   90.00
_cell.angle_gamma   90.00
#
_symmetry.space_group_name_H-M   'P 1'
#
loop_
_entity.id
_entity.type
_entity.pdbx_description
1 polymer ?
#
loop_
_entity_poly.entity_id
_entity_poly.type
_entity_poly.pdbx_seq_one_letter_code
_entity_poly.pdbx_strand_id
1 'polypeptide(L)'
;MSTITAAITDCTLTTTVSKSKRTVKAHTRQFSSAYLYNVLPSDLTSDRVSNLRPCKLFHGDVFVEELLNVNEMGNVDHVPSYQFKFGWSNHLDKLFCETEIIDNIHKMNEVIKTWGNSFRIMMQCSQNRYVLLELKIKDSNEDRGFRDLVCRISDEFEILAELMWD
;
A
#
# COMPACT_ATOMS: atom_id res chain seq x y z
N MET A 1 48.35 -41.16 -6.22
CA MET A 1 48.20 -39.72 -5.98
C MET A 1 47.70 -39.09 -7.28
N SER A 2 46.40 -38.79 -7.36
CA SER A 2 45.82 -38.02 -8.46
C SER A 2 45.17 -36.79 -7.86
N THR A 3 45.67 -35.62 -8.24
CA THR A 3 45.19 -34.31 -7.81
C THR A 3 44.09 -33.89 -8.78
N ILE A 4 42.87 -33.68 -8.27
CA ILE A 4 41.76 -33.09 -9.03
C ILE A 4 41.81 -31.58 -8.77
N THR A 5 42.08 -30.81 -9.82
CA THR A 5 42.04 -29.34 -9.81
C THR A 5 40.60 -28.90 -10.08
N ALA A 6 39.95 -28.25 -9.11
CA ALA A 6 38.64 -27.63 -9.31
C ALA A 6 38.84 -26.23 -9.94
N ALA A 7 38.14 -25.98 -11.04
CA ALA A 7 38.08 -24.68 -11.69
C ALA A 7 37.22 -23.72 -10.84
N ILE A 8 37.78 -22.56 -10.51
CA ILE A 8 37.05 -21.44 -9.90
C ILE A 8 36.43 -20.66 -11.06
N THR A 9 35.11 -20.74 -11.20
CA THR A 9 34.36 -19.90 -12.13
C THR A 9 34.01 -18.60 -11.40
N ASP A 10 34.64 -17.50 -11.81
CA ASP A 10 34.32 -16.15 -11.34
C ASP A 10 32.85 -15.84 -11.67
N CYS A 11 32.03 -15.73 -10.63
CA CYS A 11 30.66 -15.26 -10.72
C CYS A 11 30.68 -13.75 -10.49
N THR A 12 30.77 -12.98 -11.57
CA THR A 12 30.60 -11.52 -11.55
C THR A 12 29.15 -11.20 -11.19
N LEU A 13 28.92 -10.85 -9.93
CA LEU A 13 27.68 -10.28 -9.45
C LEU A 13 27.49 -8.90 -10.10
N THR A 14 26.71 -8.85 -11.18
CA THR A 14 26.12 -7.62 -11.69
C THR A 14 25.14 -7.09 -10.65
N THR A 15 25.64 -6.23 -9.77
CA THR A 15 24.80 -5.47 -8.84
C THR A 15 24.07 -4.42 -9.67
N THR A 16 22.86 -4.72 -10.09
CA THR A 16 21.91 -3.71 -10.57
C THR A 16 21.56 -2.83 -9.38
N VAL A 17 22.28 -1.73 -9.23
CA VAL A 17 21.91 -0.64 -8.33
C VAL A 17 20.57 -0.10 -8.82
N SER A 18 19.46 -0.53 -8.20
CA SER A 18 18.20 0.18 -8.37
C SER A 18 18.40 1.57 -7.75
N LYS A 19 18.37 2.61 -8.59
CA LYS A 19 18.45 3.99 -8.12
C LYS A 19 17.25 4.22 -7.18
N SER A 20 17.51 4.29 -5.88
CA SER A 20 16.49 4.66 -4.90
C SER A 20 16.10 6.10 -5.15
N LYS A 21 14.92 6.33 -5.73
CA LYS A 21 14.33 7.67 -5.81
C LYS A 21 14.17 8.17 -4.38
N ARG A 22 14.76 9.34 -4.07
CA ARG A 22 14.64 9.95 -2.75
C ARG A 22 13.24 10.57 -2.65
N THR A 23 12.44 10.11 -1.70
CA THR A 23 11.13 10.69 -1.42
C THR A 23 11.19 11.58 -0.19
N VAL A 24 10.41 12.66 -0.19
CA VAL A 24 10.19 13.52 0.97
C VAL A 24 8.71 13.49 1.30
N LYS A 25 8.40 13.33 2.59
CA LYS A 25 7.02 13.38 3.06
C LYS A 25 6.53 14.82 3.06
N ALA A 26 5.47 15.10 2.32
CA ALA A 26 4.87 16.43 2.22
C ALA A 26 3.75 16.60 3.24
N HIS A 27 2.79 15.67 3.23
CA HIS A 27 1.61 15.73 4.09
C HIS A 27 1.31 14.38 4.73
N THR A 28 0.62 14.39 5.87
CA THR A 28 0.10 13.18 6.51
C THR A 28 -1.30 13.45 7.01
N ARG A 29 -2.25 12.61 6.60
CA ARG A 29 -3.59 12.58 7.20
C ARG A 29 -3.75 11.33 8.03
N GLN A 30 -4.24 11.50 9.25
CA GLN A 30 -4.55 10.40 10.16
C GLN A 30 -6.06 10.23 10.22
N PHE A 31 -6.50 8.97 10.18
CA PHE A 31 -7.87 8.59 10.50
C PHE A 31 -7.85 7.55 11.61
N SER A 32 -8.65 7.80 12.64
CA SER A 32 -8.69 6.97 13.84
C SER A 32 -9.69 5.82 13.67
N SER A 33 -9.59 4.82 14.54
CA SER A 33 -10.55 3.70 14.58
C SER A 33 -10.64 2.91 13.27
N ALA A 34 -9.48 2.64 12.66
CA ALA A 34 -9.33 1.77 11.51
C ALA A 34 -9.22 0.30 11.96
N TYR A 35 -9.94 -0.58 11.27
CA TYR A 35 -9.98 -2.01 11.52
C TYR A 35 -9.65 -2.76 10.24
N LEU A 36 -8.74 -3.73 10.32
CA LEU A 36 -8.47 -4.64 9.21
C LEU A 36 -8.96 -6.05 9.54
N TYR A 37 -9.63 -6.65 8.58
CA TYR A 37 -10.10 -8.03 8.63
C TYR A 37 -9.54 -8.83 7.46
N ASN A 38 -9.39 -10.14 7.62
CA ASN A 38 -9.11 -11.00 6.47
C ASN A 38 -10.32 -11.03 5.53
N VAL A 39 -10.06 -11.10 4.22
CA VAL A 39 -11.10 -11.39 3.23
C VAL A 39 -11.28 -12.91 3.15
N LEU A 40 -12.52 -13.38 3.25
CA LEU A 40 -12.83 -14.79 3.03
C LEU A 40 -12.98 -15.05 1.53
N PRO A 41 -12.39 -16.13 0.98
CA PRO A 41 -12.61 -16.53 -0.39
C PRO A 41 -14.10 -16.73 -0.66
N SER A 42 -14.59 -16.14 -1.74
CA SER A 42 -15.96 -16.30 -2.23
C SER A 42 -16.31 -17.75 -2.61
N ASP A 43 -15.29 -18.58 -2.85
CA ASP A 43 -15.47 -19.98 -3.29
C ASP A 43 -15.57 -20.96 -2.11
N LEU A 44 -15.41 -20.47 -0.87
CA LEU A 44 -15.65 -21.29 0.32
C LEU A 44 -17.16 -21.43 0.64
N THR A 45 -18.05 -21.03 -0.25
CA THR A 45 -19.53 -21.00 -0.14
C THR A 45 -20.25 -22.35 0.06
N SER A 46 -19.53 -23.41 0.45
CA SER A 46 -20.14 -24.59 1.04
C SER A 46 -20.96 -24.20 2.27
N ASP A 47 -22.16 -24.78 2.44
CA ASP A 47 -23.04 -24.57 3.61
C ASP A 47 -22.34 -24.75 4.97
N ARG A 48 -21.21 -25.49 5.00
CA ARG A 48 -20.38 -25.68 6.21
C ARG A 48 -19.58 -24.44 6.63
N VAL A 49 -19.40 -23.47 5.75
CA VAL A 49 -18.56 -22.27 5.90
C VAL A 49 -19.42 -21.00 6.06
N SER A 50 -20.75 -21.09 5.94
CA SER A 50 -21.65 -19.93 6.13
C SER A 50 -21.55 -19.28 7.51
N ASN A 51 -20.96 -19.98 8.49
CA ASN A 51 -20.70 -19.48 9.84
C ASN A 51 -19.32 -18.83 10.02
N LEU A 52 -18.43 -18.87 9.02
CA LEU A 52 -17.12 -18.23 9.11
C LEU A 52 -17.28 -16.72 9.05
N ARG A 53 -16.86 -16.06 10.13
CA ARG A 53 -16.83 -14.61 10.23
C ARG A 53 -15.41 -14.11 9.91
N PRO A 54 -15.27 -12.97 9.23
CA PRO A 54 -13.98 -12.31 9.10
C PRO A 54 -13.35 -12.10 10.48
N CYS A 55 -12.10 -12.53 10.62
CA CYS A 55 -11.28 -12.33 11.80
C CYS A 55 -10.69 -10.92 11.77
N LYS A 56 -10.79 -10.21 12.89
CA LYS A 56 -10.14 -8.91 13.06
C LYS A 56 -8.64 -9.14 13.27
N LEU A 57 -7.82 -8.61 12.36
CA LEU A 57 -6.37 -8.70 12.42
C LEU A 57 -5.74 -7.49 13.08
N PHE A 58 -6.36 -6.32 12.92
CA PHE A 58 -5.81 -5.03 13.38
C PHE A 58 -6.91 -4.09 13.88
N HIS A 59 -6.53 -3.24 14.84
CA HIS A 59 -7.29 -2.08 15.29
C HIS A 59 -6.31 -0.98 15.68
N GLY A 60 -6.43 0.19 15.04
CA GLY A 60 -5.55 1.32 15.28
C GLY A 60 -5.86 2.47 14.34
N ASP A 61 -4.82 3.14 13.86
CA ASP A 61 -4.94 4.32 13.00
C ASP A 61 -4.47 4.00 11.59
N VAL A 62 -5.07 4.67 10.60
CA VAL A 62 -4.55 4.71 9.23
C VAL A 62 -3.96 6.09 8.96
N PHE A 63 -2.73 6.10 8.48
CA PHE A 63 -2.00 7.28 8.05
C PHE A 63 -1.89 7.24 6.53
N VAL A 64 -2.40 8.26 5.86
CA VAL A 64 -2.22 8.46 4.42
C VAL A 64 -1.11 9.49 4.26
N GLU A 65 0.06 9.02 3.84
CA GLU A 65 1.23 9.86 3.60
C GLU A 65 1.29 10.26 2.14
N GLU A 66 1.41 11.56 1.91
CA GLU A 66 1.72 12.15 0.61
C GLU A 66 3.24 12.31 0.51
N LEU A 67 3.80 11.78 -0.56
CA LEU A 67 5.22 11.68 -0.84
C LEU A 67 5.52 12.45 -2.12
N LEU A 68 6.53 13.30 -2.07
CA LEU A 68 7.05 13.98 -3.25
C LEU A 68 8.38 13.36 -3.63
N ASN A 69 8.54 13.06 -4.92
CA ASN A 69 9.81 12.55 -5.44
C ASN A 69 10.80 13.70 -5.58
N VAL A 70 12.02 13.49 -5.13
CA VAL A 70 13.14 14.41 -5.33
C VAL A 70 14.06 13.80 -6.37
N ASN A 71 14.22 14.49 -7.49
CA ASN A 71 15.08 14.03 -8.57
C ASN A 71 16.57 14.22 -8.23
N GLU A 72 17.46 13.73 -9.11
CA GLU A 72 18.91 13.74 -8.90
C GLU A 72 19.50 15.15 -8.75
N MET A 73 18.80 16.18 -9.25
CA MET A 73 19.18 17.58 -9.15
C MET A 73 18.66 18.24 -7.86
N GLY A 74 17.96 17.50 -7.00
CA GLY A 74 17.37 18.03 -5.76
C GLY A 74 16.06 18.78 -5.96
N ASN A 75 15.50 18.77 -7.17
CA ASN A 75 14.21 19.39 -7.45
C ASN A 75 13.07 18.44 -7.09
N VAL A 76 11.99 19.00 -6.58
CA VAL A 76 10.78 18.27 -6.21
C VAL A 76 9.95 18.06 -7.46
N ASP A 77 9.73 16.80 -7.84
CA ASP A 77 8.76 16.45 -8.87
C ASP A 77 7.36 16.78 -8.35
N HIS A 78 6.56 17.44 -9.18
CA HIS A 78 5.21 17.89 -8.82
C HIS A 78 4.15 16.80 -8.86
N VAL A 79 4.51 15.57 -9.25
CA VAL A 79 3.59 14.43 -9.25
C VAL A 79 3.66 13.75 -7.88
N PRO A 80 2.62 13.88 -7.03
CA PRO A 80 2.63 13.26 -5.72
C PRO A 80 2.46 11.76 -5.84
N SER A 81 2.95 11.05 -4.83
CA SER A 81 2.68 9.64 -4.61
C SER A 81 2.08 9.48 -3.21
N TYR A 82 1.30 8.42 -3.00
CA TYR A 82 0.59 8.19 -1.75
C TYR A 82 0.93 6.81 -1.19
N GLN A 83 0.96 6.70 0.13
CA GLN A 83 1.10 5.41 0.82
C GLN A 83 0.15 5.37 2.03
N PHE A 84 -0.56 4.24 2.18
CA PHE A 84 -1.41 4.00 3.33
C PHE A 84 -0.64 3.15 4.34
N LYS A 85 -0.51 3.65 5.57
CA LYS A 85 0.19 2.99 6.68
C LYS A 85 -0.75 2.73 7.83
N PHE A 86 -0.67 1.56 8.43
CA PHE A 86 -1.51 1.16 9.55
C PHE A 86 -0.65 1.04 10.79
N GLY A 87 -0.89 1.89 11.78
CA GLY A 87 -0.09 2.00 13.00
C GLY A 87 -0.89 1.75 14.26
N TRP A 88 -0.25 1.14 15.25
CA TRP A 88 -0.85 0.99 16.57
C TRP A 88 -0.84 2.35 17.30
N SER A 89 -2.02 2.92 17.53
CA SER A 89 -2.33 4.08 18.40
C SER A 89 -1.26 5.18 18.47
N ASN A 90 -1.42 6.25 17.68
CA ASN A 90 -0.63 7.50 17.69
C ASN A 90 0.90 7.38 17.52
N HIS A 91 1.43 6.17 17.33
CA HIS A 91 2.87 5.93 17.16
C HIS A 91 3.17 5.43 15.74
N LEU A 92 3.63 6.33 14.87
CA LEU A 92 4.12 5.97 13.53
C LEU A 92 5.28 4.97 13.56
N ASP A 93 6.02 4.91 14.67
CA ASP A 93 7.18 4.02 14.83
C ASP A 93 6.79 2.54 14.97
N LYS A 94 5.49 2.25 15.19
CA LYS A 94 4.96 0.88 15.35
C LYS A 94 3.91 0.58 14.29
N LEU A 95 4.40 0.35 13.08
CA LEU A 95 3.58 -0.07 11.94
C LEU A 95 3.17 -1.54 12.07
N PHE A 96 1.91 -1.81 11.78
CA PHE A 96 1.38 -3.15 11.54
C PHE A 96 1.64 -3.57 10.09
N CYS A 97 1.22 -2.74 9.13
CA CYS A 97 1.45 -2.97 7.71
C CYS A 97 1.32 -1.66 6.92
N GLU A 98 1.71 -1.72 5.65
CA GLU A 98 1.60 -0.62 4.71
C GLU A 98 1.28 -1.12 3.30
N THR A 99 0.74 -0.25 2.47
CA THR A 99 0.57 -0.49 1.03
C THR A 99 1.90 -0.26 0.31
N GLU A 100 1.96 -0.70 -0.94
CA GLU A 100 2.95 -0.15 -1.86
C GLU A 100 2.69 1.34 -2.11
N ILE A 101 3.69 2.01 -2.69
CA ILE A 101 3.58 3.42 -3.10
C ILE A 101 2.69 3.51 -4.35
N ILE A 102 1.63 4.30 -4.21
CA ILE A 102 0.66 4.61 -5.26
C ILE A 102 1.13 5.90 -5.95
N ASP A 103 1.53 5.80 -7.20
CA ASP A 103 2.05 6.92 -7.99
C ASP A 103 1.25 7.15 -9.28
N ASN A 104 0.15 6.42 -9.47
CA ASN A 104 -0.74 6.54 -10.62
C ASN A 104 -2.11 5.91 -10.36
N ILE A 105 -3.06 6.17 -11.27
CA ILE A 105 -4.44 5.68 -11.19
C ILE A 105 -4.57 4.15 -11.26
N HIS A 106 -3.68 3.45 -11.98
CA HIS A 106 -3.71 1.99 -12.05
C HIS A 106 -3.38 1.37 -10.70
N LYS A 107 -2.30 1.84 -10.05
CA LYS A 107 -1.94 1.42 -8.70
C LYS A 107 -3.00 1.80 -7.68
N MET A 108 -3.61 2.98 -7.81
CA MET A 108 -4.71 3.39 -6.92
C MET A 108 -5.84 2.37 -6.96
N ASN A 109 -6.26 2.00 -8.18
CA ASN A 109 -7.28 1.00 -8.39
C ASN A 109 -6.86 -0.40 -7.92
N GLU A 110 -5.58 -0.78 -8.00
CA GLU A 110 -5.11 -2.06 -7.47
C GLU A 110 -5.06 -2.10 -5.94
N VAL A 111 -4.61 -1.01 -5.33
CA VAL A 111 -4.36 -0.93 -3.89
C VAL A 111 -5.64 -0.76 -3.11
N ILE A 112 -6.59 0.07 -3.55
CA ILE A 112 -7.81 0.35 -2.77
C ILE A 112 -9.05 0.37 -3.66
N LYS A 113 -10.06 -0.42 -3.27
CA LYS A 113 -11.38 -0.46 -3.95
C LYS A 113 -12.51 -0.40 -2.95
N THR A 114 -13.55 0.35 -3.28
CA THR A 114 -14.80 0.34 -2.51
C THR A 114 -15.48 -1.04 -2.63
N TRP A 115 -15.94 -1.58 -1.51
CA TRP A 115 -16.69 -2.85 -1.45
C TRP A 115 -17.86 -2.71 -0.49
N GLY A 116 -19.05 -2.40 -1.02
CA GLY A 116 -20.22 -2.07 -0.21
C GLY A 116 -19.92 -0.89 0.73
N ASN A 117 -20.07 -1.10 2.03
CA ASN A 117 -19.80 -0.09 3.07
C ASN A 117 -18.36 -0.14 3.62
N SER A 118 -17.47 -0.89 2.98
CA SER A 118 -16.08 -1.09 3.40
C SER A 118 -15.13 -0.78 2.24
N PHE A 119 -13.83 -0.93 2.49
CA PHE A 119 -12.82 -0.95 1.45
C PHE A 119 -12.14 -2.32 1.40
N ARG A 120 -11.75 -2.73 0.20
CA ARG A 120 -10.73 -3.75 -0.02
C ARG A 120 -9.41 -3.04 -0.22
N ILE A 121 -8.41 -3.44 0.55
CA ILE A 121 -7.09 -2.81 0.50
C ILE A 121 -5.98 -3.85 0.39
N MET A 122 -5.06 -3.63 -0.55
CA MET A 122 -3.94 -4.52 -0.84
C MET A 122 -2.71 -4.09 -0.04
N MET A 123 -2.30 -4.92 0.92
CA MET A 123 -1.11 -4.66 1.72
C MET A 123 0.12 -5.31 1.09
N GLN A 124 1.25 -4.60 1.12
CA GLN A 124 2.53 -5.14 0.70
C GLN A 124 3.13 -5.97 1.83
N CYS A 125 3.59 -7.17 1.50
CA CYS A 125 4.33 -8.06 2.39
C CYS A 125 5.78 -8.21 1.88
N SER A 126 6.59 -8.97 2.61
CA SER A 126 7.94 -9.32 2.19
C SER A 126 7.95 -10.06 0.84
N GLN A 127 9.04 -9.91 0.07
CA GLN A 127 9.29 -10.67 -1.16
C GLN A 127 8.24 -10.44 -2.26
N ASN A 128 7.75 -9.20 -2.41
CA ASN A 128 6.77 -8.83 -3.44
C ASN A 128 5.48 -9.66 -3.39
N ARG A 129 5.07 -10.05 -2.17
CA ARG A 129 3.81 -10.72 -1.90
C ARG A 129 2.80 -9.70 -1.40
N TYR A 130 1.54 -9.96 -1.66
CA TYR A 130 0.46 -9.05 -1.31
C TYR A 130 -0.65 -9.81 -0.60
N VAL A 131 -1.30 -9.14 0.36
CA VAL A 131 -2.48 -9.68 1.04
C VAL A 131 -3.64 -8.70 0.93
N LEU A 132 -4.79 -9.22 0.51
CA LEU A 132 -6.02 -8.45 0.44
C LEU A 132 -6.75 -8.47 1.78
N LEU A 133 -7.01 -7.29 2.33
CA LEU A 133 -7.73 -7.10 3.58
C LEU A 133 -9.01 -6.29 3.37
N GLU A 134 -9.97 -6.49 4.26
CA GLU A 134 -11.13 -5.60 4.39
C GLU A 134 -10.80 -4.51 5.41
N LEU A 135 -10.83 -3.25 4.97
CA LEU A 135 -10.70 -2.06 5.80
C LEU A 135 -12.08 -1.51 6.15
N LYS A 136 -12.29 -1.28 7.45
CA LYS A 136 -13.45 -0.58 8.01
C LYS A 136 -12.97 0.55 8.91
N ILE A 137 -13.52 1.74 8.71
CA ILE A 137 -13.40 2.85 9.66
C ILE A 137 -14.71 2.90 10.45
N LYS A 138 -14.61 2.79 11.77
CA LYS A 138 -15.81 2.63 12.63
C LYS A 138 -16.49 3.95 12.96
N ASP A 139 -15.72 5.01 13.13
CA ASP A 139 -16.29 6.33 13.33
C ASP A 139 -16.82 6.87 11.99
N SER A 140 -18.07 7.37 11.99
CA SER A 140 -18.74 7.78 10.76
C SER A 140 -18.18 9.07 10.15
N ASN A 141 -17.63 9.96 10.98
CA ASN A 141 -17.02 11.20 10.50
C ASN A 141 -15.65 10.90 9.90
N GLU A 142 -14.87 10.04 10.55
CA GLU A 142 -13.60 9.53 10.04
C GLU A 142 -13.81 8.74 8.74
N ASP A 143 -14.81 7.86 8.65
CA ASP A 143 -15.11 7.09 7.43
C ASP A 143 -15.47 8.01 6.25
N ARG A 144 -16.28 9.04 6.50
CA ARG A 144 -16.61 10.05 5.48
C ARG A 144 -15.36 10.80 5.03
N GLY A 145 -14.57 11.32 5.97
CA GLY A 145 -13.34 12.05 5.66
C GLY A 145 -12.33 11.19 4.90
N PHE A 146 -12.25 9.90 5.21
CA PHE A 146 -11.39 8.96 4.51
C PHE A 146 -11.89 8.67 3.09
N ARG A 147 -13.20 8.45 2.91
CA ARG A 147 -13.82 8.31 1.59
C ARG A 147 -13.56 9.53 0.70
N ASP A 148 -13.78 10.72 1.25
CA ASP A 148 -13.54 11.98 0.54
C ASP A 148 -12.07 12.11 0.13
N LEU A 149 -11.14 11.72 1.02
CA LEU A 149 -9.71 11.72 0.71
C LEU A 149 -9.36 10.72 -0.41
N VAL A 150 -9.87 9.49 -0.34
CA VAL A 150 -9.64 8.46 -1.35
C VAL A 150 -10.16 8.90 -2.72
N CYS A 151 -11.36 9.48 -2.76
CA CYS A 151 -11.93 10.07 -3.99
C CYS A 151 -11.04 11.18 -4.54
N ARG A 152 -10.64 12.14 -3.71
CA ARG A 152 -9.76 13.24 -4.13
C ARG A 152 -8.43 12.75 -4.72
N ILE A 153 -7.82 11.72 -4.13
CA ILE A 153 -6.58 11.12 -4.64
C ILE A 153 -6.83 10.44 -6.00
N SER A 154 -7.96 9.75 -6.15
CA SER A 154 -8.34 9.14 -7.44
C SER A 154 -8.51 10.20 -8.52
N ASP A 155 -9.30 11.26 -8.24
CA ASP A 155 -9.56 12.36 -9.17
C ASP A 155 -8.26 13.06 -9.59
N GLU A 156 -7.34 13.28 -8.65
CA GLU A 156 -6.03 13.85 -8.93
C GLU A 156 -5.22 12.99 -9.91
N PHE A 157 -5.19 11.67 -9.73
CA PHE A 157 -4.51 10.78 -10.66
C PHE A 157 -5.19 10.66 -12.01
N GLU A 158 -6.53 10.75 -12.07
CA GLU A 158 -7.27 10.78 -13.33
C GLU A 158 -6.92 12.03 -14.14
N ILE A 159 -6.95 13.20 -13.50
CA ILE A 159 -6.56 14.47 -14.14
C ILE A 159 -5.11 14.42 -14.62
N LEU A 160 -4.19 13.91 -13.79
CA LEU A 160 -2.78 13.78 -14.20
C LEU A 160 -2.60 12.81 -15.37
N ALA A 161 -3.36 11.73 -15.42
CA ALA A 161 -3.32 10.78 -16.54
C ALA A 161 -3.83 11.43 -17.84
N GLU A 162 -4.88 12.25 -17.77
CA GLU A 162 -5.37 13.02 -18.92
C GLU A 162 -4.34 14.05 -19.41
N LEU A 163 -3.71 14.78 -18.50
CA LEU A 163 -2.71 15.81 -18.84
C LEU A 163 -1.39 15.25 -19.42
N MET A 164 -1.04 14.02 -19.07
CA MET A 164 0.20 13.37 -19.51
C MET A 164 0.04 12.55 -20.80
N TRP A 165 -1.19 12.28 -21.24
CA TRP A 165 -1.50 11.53 -22.46
C TRP A 165 -1.84 12.43 -23.66
N ASP A 166 -1.77 13.75 -23.47
CA ASP A 166 -1.65 14.78 -24.51
C ASP A 166 -0.18 15.16 -24.77
#